data_AF-A0A7G5Z6T5-F1
#
_entry.id   AF-A0A7G5Z6T5-F1
#
_cell.length_a   1.000
_cell.length_b   1.000
_cell.length_c   1.000
_cell.angle_alpha   90.00
_cell.angle_beta   90.00
_cell.angle_gamma   90.00
#
_symmetry.space_group_name_H-M   'P 1'
#
loop_
_entity.id
_entity.type
_entity.pdbx_description
1 polymer ?
#
loop_
_entity_poly.entity_id
_entity_poly.type
_entity_poly.pdbx_seq_one_letter_code
_entity_poly.pdbx_strand_id
1 'polypeptide(L)'
;MRILPWALVLATAFAAAPAAAKDVTVKVDARAMPWRVGVNPKMPFGRGDGKGPAIVMGMNLLSGTKVRFKATGTTDTIVGGEKFGPSGQAAYVTDANPGGSGSFFPSRYIPATQYPLRLNQLIGSFINADGGIIGTPFAIGESAEVEIPDGAAAIALGINDDIFSDNSGALDVVVSYAEGSVSVEDPK
;
A
#
# COMPACT_ATOMS: atom_id res chain seq x y z
N MET A 1 -40.84 -10.65 56.28
CA MET A 1 -39.46 -10.14 56.16
C MET A 1 -38.87 -10.72 54.87
N ARG A 2 -38.91 -9.97 53.76
CA ARG A 2 -38.42 -10.41 52.44
C ARG A 2 -37.08 -9.70 52.18
N ILE A 3 -36.02 -10.48 51.99
CA ILE A 3 -34.66 -9.99 51.74
C ILE A 3 -34.46 -10.04 50.22
N LEU A 4 -34.29 -8.89 49.56
CA LEU A 4 -33.85 -8.81 48.17
C LEU A 4 -32.32 -8.95 48.12
N PRO A 5 -31.73 -9.79 47.25
CA PRO A 5 -30.31 -9.72 46.99
C PRO A 5 -30.05 -8.65 45.92
N TRP A 6 -29.17 -7.71 46.24
CA TRP A 6 -28.57 -6.78 45.28
C TRP A 6 -27.57 -7.56 44.42
N ALA A 7 -27.82 -7.64 43.11
CA ALA A 7 -26.83 -8.10 42.15
C ALA A 7 -25.92 -6.92 41.79
N LEU A 8 -24.67 -6.97 42.27
CA LEU A 8 -23.60 -6.07 41.86
C LEU A 8 -23.12 -6.50 40.47
N VAL A 9 -23.48 -5.74 39.43
CA VAL A 9 -22.89 -5.90 38.09
C VAL A 9 -21.50 -5.25 38.14
N LEU A 10 -20.45 -6.07 38.20
CA LEU A 10 -19.08 -5.60 37.97
C LEU A 10 -18.91 -5.37 36.46
N ALA A 11 -18.95 -4.11 36.03
CA ALA A 11 -18.51 -3.74 34.69
C ALA A 11 -16.97 -3.69 34.70
N THR A 12 -16.33 -4.74 34.18
CA THR A 12 -14.89 -4.73 33.89
C THR A 12 -14.65 -3.85 32.66
N ALA A 13 -14.11 -2.66 32.88
CA ALA A 13 -13.57 -1.84 31.80
C ALA A 13 -12.26 -2.47 31.31
N PHE A 14 -12.27 -3.08 30.13
CA PHE A 14 -11.05 -3.44 29.41
C PHE A 14 -10.36 -2.15 28.96
N ALA A 15 -9.24 -1.81 29.60
CA ALA A 15 -8.34 -0.79 29.07
C ALA A 15 -7.54 -1.42 27.93
N ALA A 16 -7.87 -1.09 26.68
CA ALA A 16 -7.07 -1.47 25.53
C ALA A 16 -5.67 -0.85 25.66
N ALA A 17 -4.63 -1.68 25.69
CA ALA A 17 -3.25 -1.20 25.65
C ALA A 17 -3.01 -0.42 24.34
N PRO A 18 -2.22 0.66 24.36
CA PRO A 18 -1.89 1.40 23.14
C PRO A 18 -1.16 0.47 22.17
N ALA A 19 -1.67 0.35 20.95
CA ALA A 19 -1.03 -0.43 19.90
C ALA A 19 0.36 0.15 19.60
N ALA A 20 1.40 -0.68 19.67
CA ALA A 20 2.75 -0.28 19.34
C ALA A 20 2.89 -0.13 17.82
N ALA A 21 3.57 0.94 17.38
CA ALA A 21 3.90 1.12 15.98
C ALA A 21 5.07 0.18 15.60
N LYS A 22 4.93 -0.49 14.46
CA LYS A 22 5.92 -1.39 13.89
C LYS A 22 6.31 -0.91 12.51
N ASP A 23 7.61 -1.00 12.21
CA ASP A 23 8.19 -0.62 10.93
C ASP A 23 8.63 -1.86 10.17
N VAL A 24 8.29 -1.91 8.88
CA VAL A 24 8.77 -2.91 7.93
C VAL A 24 9.40 -2.17 6.75
N THR A 25 10.63 -2.54 6.41
CA THR A 25 11.29 -2.01 5.21
C THR A 25 11.12 -2.97 4.04
N VAL A 26 10.65 -2.46 2.92
CA VAL A 26 10.46 -3.21 1.67
C VAL A 26 11.21 -2.50 0.54
N LYS A 27 11.93 -3.30 -0.25
CA LYS A 27 12.57 -2.81 -1.46
C LYS A 27 11.63 -2.95 -2.65
N VAL A 28 11.38 -1.86 -3.35
CA VAL A 28 10.54 -1.81 -4.56
C VAL A 28 11.45 -1.67 -5.77
N ASP A 29 11.54 -2.71 -6.58
CA ASP A 29 12.28 -2.71 -7.85
C ASP A 29 11.62 -1.75 -8.84
N ALA A 30 12.41 -1.03 -9.67
CA ALA A 30 11.86 -0.10 -10.66
C ALA A 30 10.91 -0.75 -11.68
N ARG A 31 11.02 -2.07 -11.85
CA ARG A 31 10.17 -2.89 -12.72
C ARG A 31 8.97 -3.47 -11.99
N ALA A 32 8.80 -3.21 -10.69
CA ALA A 32 7.69 -3.74 -9.91
C ALA A 32 6.37 -3.11 -10.36
N MET A 33 5.50 -3.95 -10.93
CA MET A 33 4.13 -3.58 -11.24
C MET A 33 3.31 -3.50 -9.93
N PRO A 34 2.44 -2.51 -9.74
CA PRO A 34 1.76 -2.26 -8.45
C PRO A 34 0.71 -3.32 -8.07
N TRP A 35 0.20 -4.08 -9.04
CA TRP A 35 -0.61 -5.27 -8.79
C TRP A 35 -0.51 -6.26 -9.95
N ARG A 36 -1.01 -7.47 -9.74
CA ARG A 36 -1.09 -8.49 -10.79
C ARG A 36 -2.37 -8.31 -11.59
N VAL A 37 -2.25 -7.96 -12.88
CA VAL A 37 -3.40 -7.80 -13.81
C VAL A 37 -4.20 -9.09 -13.94
N GLY A 38 -3.55 -10.26 -13.96
CA GLY A 38 -4.24 -11.56 -14.04
C GLY A 38 -5.17 -11.84 -12.86
N VAL A 39 -4.86 -11.29 -11.67
CA VAL A 39 -5.72 -11.39 -10.47
C VAL A 39 -6.76 -10.27 -10.45
N ASN A 40 -6.44 -9.11 -11.03
CA ASN A 40 -7.29 -7.92 -11.04
C ASN A 40 -7.65 -7.51 -12.49
N PRO A 41 -8.39 -8.35 -13.25
CA PRO A 41 -8.60 -8.15 -14.69
C PRO A 41 -9.43 -6.91 -15.06
N LYS A 42 -10.12 -6.31 -14.09
CA LYS A 42 -10.87 -5.04 -14.26
C LYS A 42 -10.00 -3.79 -14.14
N MET A 43 -8.74 -3.97 -13.74
CA MET A 43 -7.75 -2.89 -13.62
C MET A 43 -6.51 -3.20 -14.47
N PRO A 44 -6.64 -3.38 -15.80
CA PRO A 44 -5.50 -3.59 -16.69
C PRO A 44 -4.68 -2.31 -16.86
N PHE A 45 -3.36 -2.44 -16.97
CA PHE A 45 -2.44 -1.33 -17.22
C PHE A 45 -1.19 -1.86 -17.92
N GLY A 46 -0.45 -0.94 -18.55
CA GLY A 46 0.85 -1.20 -19.16
C GLY A 46 0.87 -2.35 -20.18
N ARG A 47 2.08 -2.83 -20.47
CA ARG A 47 2.34 -3.97 -21.37
C ARG A 47 2.43 -5.32 -20.67
N GLY A 48 2.47 -5.33 -19.33
CA GLY A 48 2.69 -6.55 -18.56
C GLY A 48 4.11 -7.11 -18.67
N ASP A 49 5.10 -6.25 -18.92
CA ASP A 49 6.52 -6.57 -19.15
C ASP A 49 7.43 -6.36 -17.91
N GLY A 50 6.80 -6.06 -16.77
CA GLY A 50 7.45 -5.85 -15.48
C GLY A 50 7.54 -7.10 -14.61
N LYS A 51 7.96 -6.90 -13.36
CA LYS A 51 7.95 -7.88 -12.28
C LYS A 51 6.65 -7.78 -11.48
N GLY A 52 6.33 -8.82 -10.71
CA GLY A 52 5.24 -8.76 -9.76
C GLY A 52 5.45 -7.65 -8.70
N PRO A 53 4.37 -7.26 -7.99
CA PRO A 53 4.45 -6.23 -6.95
C PRO A 53 5.39 -6.64 -5.82
N ALA A 54 6.01 -5.63 -5.20
CA ALA A 54 6.66 -5.79 -3.92
C ALA A 54 5.58 -5.89 -2.84
N ILE A 55 5.54 -7.01 -2.12
CA ILE A 55 4.52 -7.26 -1.09
C ILE A 55 5.09 -6.92 0.29
N VAL A 56 4.37 -6.10 1.05
CA VAL A 56 4.65 -5.88 2.47
C VAL A 56 4.09 -7.06 3.26
N MET A 57 4.98 -7.99 3.63
CA MET A 57 4.64 -9.22 4.37
C MET A 57 4.67 -9.00 5.89
N GLY A 58 4.06 -9.92 6.64
CA GLY A 58 4.22 -9.99 8.10
C GLY A 58 3.48 -8.91 8.88
N MET A 59 2.43 -8.34 8.30
CA MET A 59 1.59 -7.35 8.94
C MET A 59 0.32 -8.01 9.50
N ASN A 60 0.03 -7.78 10.77
CA ASN A 60 -1.32 -7.93 11.28
C ASN A 60 -2.06 -6.60 11.10
N LEU A 61 -2.52 -6.34 9.87
CA LEU A 61 -3.18 -5.10 9.51
C LEU A 61 -4.49 -4.95 10.29
N LEU A 62 -4.57 -3.91 11.12
CA LEU A 62 -5.80 -3.55 11.82
C LEU A 62 -6.63 -2.59 10.97
N SER A 63 -7.78 -3.05 10.49
CA SER A 63 -8.70 -2.22 9.72
C SER A 63 -9.17 -0.99 10.52
N GLY A 64 -9.37 0.11 9.81
CA GLY A 64 -9.69 1.43 10.38
C GLY A 64 -8.49 2.16 11.02
N THR A 65 -7.33 1.51 11.14
CA THR A 65 -6.09 2.19 11.56
C THR A 65 -5.32 2.71 10.36
N LYS A 66 -4.39 3.65 10.60
CA LYS A 66 -3.58 4.23 9.53
C LYS A 66 -2.22 3.54 9.42
N VAL A 67 -1.79 3.36 8.19
CA VAL A 67 -0.41 3.00 7.83
C VAL A 67 0.28 4.22 7.24
N ARG A 68 1.53 4.45 7.63
CA ARG A 68 2.39 5.50 7.11
C ARG A 68 3.50 4.91 6.25
N PHE A 69 3.84 5.63 5.20
CA PHE A 69 4.90 5.27 4.26
C PHE A 69 5.96 6.36 4.25
N LYS A 70 7.22 5.96 4.17
CA LYS A 70 8.34 6.84 3.83
C LYS A 70 9.24 6.13 2.84
N ALA A 71 9.45 6.73 1.69
CA ALA A 71 10.24 6.16 0.61
C ALA A 71 11.48 7.00 0.32
N THR A 72 12.56 6.32 -0.05
CA THR A 72 13.81 6.91 -0.54
C THR A 72 14.38 6.06 -1.67
N GLY A 73 15.52 6.46 -2.23
CA GLY A 73 16.15 5.78 -3.36
C GLY A 73 15.74 6.40 -4.69
N THR A 74 16.14 5.76 -5.78
CA THR A 74 15.86 6.25 -7.12
C THR A 74 15.63 5.14 -8.12
N THR A 75 14.83 5.46 -9.12
CA THR A 75 14.48 4.62 -10.27
C THR A 75 14.67 5.42 -11.56
N ASP A 76 14.81 4.75 -12.69
CA ASP A 76 14.75 5.36 -14.02
C ASP A 76 13.68 4.67 -14.88
N THR A 77 13.27 5.36 -15.94
CA THR A 77 12.33 4.87 -16.97
C THR A 77 13.03 4.21 -18.16
N ILE A 78 14.37 4.28 -18.17
CA ILE A 78 15.24 3.62 -19.13
C ILE A 78 16.60 3.42 -18.46
N VAL A 79 17.19 2.23 -18.61
CA VAL A 79 18.48 1.88 -18.01
C VAL A 79 19.54 2.95 -18.32
N GLY A 80 20.03 3.62 -17.26
CA GLY A 80 21.07 4.64 -17.36
C GLY A 80 20.56 6.04 -17.70
N GLY A 81 19.23 6.23 -17.73
CA GLY A 81 18.58 7.51 -17.89
C GLY A 81 18.59 8.38 -16.62
N GLU A 82 17.77 9.43 -16.65
CA GLU A 82 17.56 10.31 -15.50
C GLU A 82 16.96 9.53 -14.32
N LYS A 83 17.45 9.85 -13.11
CA LYS A 83 17.04 9.20 -11.88
C LYS A 83 15.96 10.02 -11.19
N PHE A 84 14.84 9.38 -10.90
CA PHE A 84 13.71 9.97 -10.22
C PHE A 84 13.59 9.39 -8.81
N GLY A 85 13.25 10.25 -7.84
CA GLY A 85 12.87 9.81 -6.50
C GLY A 85 11.46 9.21 -6.48
N PRO A 86 10.97 8.78 -5.31
CA PRO A 86 9.66 8.15 -5.16
C PRO A 86 8.47 9.00 -5.67
N SER A 87 8.61 10.33 -5.69
CA SER A 87 7.62 11.27 -6.23
C SER A 87 7.49 11.24 -7.77
N GLY A 88 8.33 10.46 -8.46
CA GLY A 88 8.31 10.32 -9.91
C GLY A 88 8.84 11.54 -10.67
N GLN A 89 8.71 11.51 -12.00
CA GLN A 89 9.17 12.56 -12.90
C GLN A 89 8.20 13.76 -12.89
N ALA A 90 8.64 14.87 -12.31
CA ALA A 90 7.79 16.06 -12.11
C ALA A 90 7.15 16.62 -13.40
N ALA A 91 7.86 16.49 -14.53
CA ALA A 91 7.41 17.01 -15.82
C ALA A 91 6.44 16.09 -16.58
N TYR A 92 6.17 14.87 -16.08
CA TYR A 92 5.36 13.88 -16.80
C TYR A 92 4.16 13.45 -15.96
N VAL A 93 3.01 14.08 -16.20
CA VAL A 93 1.73 13.76 -15.55
C VAL A 93 1.04 12.61 -16.30
N THR A 94 0.56 11.62 -15.55
CA THR A 94 0.04 10.34 -16.05
C THR A 94 -1.44 10.15 -15.78
N ASP A 95 -1.97 10.68 -14.66
CA ASP A 95 -3.40 10.74 -14.29
C ASP A 95 -4.23 9.59 -14.91
N ALA A 96 -5.23 9.92 -15.74
CA ALA A 96 -6.06 8.97 -16.46
C ALA A 96 -5.68 8.83 -17.95
N ASN A 97 -4.49 9.29 -18.35
CA ASN A 97 -4.04 9.35 -19.74
C ASN A 97 -3.31 8.07 -20.16
N PRO A 98 -3.35 7.68 -21.45
CA PRO A 98 -2.51 6.60 -21.96
C PRO A 98 -1.04 7.04 -21.98
N GLY A 99 -0.14 6.07 -21.84
CA GLY A 99 1.31 6.28 -21.90
C GLY A 99 1.91 5.95 -23.26
N GLY A 100 3.24 5.90 -23.30
CA GLY A 100 4.02 5.65 -24.52
C GLY A 100 3.79 4.25 -25.11
N SER A 101 3.28 3.31 -24.33
CA SER A 101 2.90 1.99 -24.79
C SER A 101 1.60 1.93 -25.59
N GLY A 102 0.75 2.97 -25.47
CA GLY A 102 -0.65 2.95 -25.91
C GLY A 102 -1.63 2.38 -24.86
N SER A 103 -1.13 1.73 -23.81
CA SER A 103 -1.91 1.33 -22.63
C SER A 103 -2.00 2.47 -21.62
N PHE A 104 -2.92 2.36 -20.67
CA PHE A 104 -2.98 3.26 -19.52
C PHE A 104 -1.95 2.91 -18.44
N PHE A 105 -1.51 3.93 -17.72
CA PHE A 105 -0.77 3.79 -16.47
C PHE A 105 -1.67 3.25 -15.35
N PRO A 106 -1.08 2.64 -14.30
CA PRO A 106 -1.78 2.32 -13.06
C PRO A 106 -2.55 3.49 -12.45
N SER A 107 -2.05 4.73 -12.58
CA SER A 107 -2.66 5.96 -12.06
C SER A 107 -4.10 6.19 -12.53
N ARG A 108 -4.52 5.57 -13.64
CA ARG A 108 -5.90 5.59 -14.12
C ARG A 108 -6.92 5.10 -13.08
N TYR A 109 -6.50 4.20 -12.20
CA TYR A 109 -7.36 3.61 -11.16
C TYR A 109 -7.21 4.28 -9.80
N ILE A 110 -6.38 5.32 -9.69
CA ILE A 110 -6.21 6.12 -8.48
C ILE A 110 -7.21 7.28 -8.51
N PRO A 111 -7.89 7.58 -7.39
CA PRO A 111 -8.87 8.67 -7.33
C PRO A 111 -8.29 10.02 -7.79
N ALA A 112 -9.07 10.77 -8.57
CA ALA A 112 -8.67 12.08 -9.08
C ALA A 112 -8.34 13.11 -7.99
N THR A 113 -8.79 12.88 -6.74
CA THR A 113 -8.42 13.69 -5.58
C THR A 113 -6.94 13.61 -5.21
N GLN A 114 -6.19 12.64 -5.74
CA GLN A 114 -4.75 12.50 -5.55
C GLN A 114 -3.93 12.98 -6.75
N TYR A 115 -4.58 13.56 -7.77
CA TYR A 115 -3.90 14.09 -8.95
C TYR A 115 -3.17 15.40 -8.61
N PRO A 116 -2.05 15.73 -9.29
CA PRO A 116 -1.47 14.97 -10.41
C PRO A 116 -0.62 13.77 -9.96
N LEU A 117 -0.75 12.65 -10.67
CA LEU A 117 0.17 11.50 -10.57
C LEU A 117 1.20 11.54 -11.68
N ARG A 118 2.40 11.06 -11.38
CA ARG A 118 3.56 11.20 -12.26
C ARG A 118 4.12 9.87 -12.72
N LEU A 119 4.78 9.89 -13.87
CA LEU A 119 5.55 8.75 -14.36
C LEU A 119 6.60 8.36 -13.31
N ASN A 120 6.76 7.06 -13.11
CA ASN A 120 7.72 6.46 -12.18
C ASN A 120 7.45 6.76 -10.68
N GLN A 121 6.29 7.33 -10.35
CA GLN A 121 5.90 7.58 -8.95
C GLN A 121 5.59 6.26 -8.22
N LEU A 122 5.98 6.17 -6.94
CA LEU A 122 5.61 5.06 -6.08
C LEU A 122 4.11 5.11 -5.75
N ILE A 123 3.44 3.98 -5.93
CA ILE A 123 2.02 3.79 -5.65
C ILE A 123 1.79 2.46 -4.90
N GLY A 124 0.63 2.35 -4.27
CA GLY A 124 0.26 1.19 -3.48
C GLY A 124 -1.19 0.74 -3.67
N SER A 125 -1.48 -0.47 -3.21
CA SER A 125 -2.84 -1.01 -3.12
C SER A 125 -2.94 -1.97 -1.93
N PHE A 126 -4.03 -1.89 -1.18
CA PHE A 126 -4.36 -2.94 -0.24
C PHE A 126 -4.88 -4.15 -1.00
N ILE A 127 -4.49 -5.35 -0.58
CA ILE A 127 -4.89 -6.60 -1.21
C ILE A 127 -5.39 -7.59 -0.17
N ASN A 128 -6.32 -8.45 -0.57
CA ASN A 128 -6.73 -9.62 0.21
C ASN A 128 -5.70 -10.76 0.12
N ALA A 129 -5.98 -11.88 0.79
CA ALA A 129 -5.09 -13.04 0.81
C ALA A 129 -4.82 -13.66 -0.58
N ASP A 130 -5.73 -13.45 -1.54
CA ASP A 130 -5.62 -13.93 -2.92
C ASP A 130 -4.92 -12.91 -3.85
N GLY A 131 -4.53 -11.74 -3.34
CA GLY A 131 -3.92 -10.66 -4.12
C GLY A 131 -4.90 -9.77 -4.88
N GLY A 132 -6.20 -9.93 -4.63
CA GLY A 132 -7.25 -9.05 -5.15
C GLY A 132 -7.26 -7.71 -4.41
N ILE A 133 -7.34 -6.61 -5.15
CA ILE A 133 -7.34 -5.25 -4.58
C ILE A 133 -8.60 -5.03 -3.74
N ILE A 134 -8.39 -4.45 -2.56
CA ILE A 134 -9.44 -3.97 -1.66
C ILE A 134 -9.49 -2.43 -1.73
N GLY A 135 -10.66 -1.89 -2.03
CA GLY A 135 -10.85 -0.45 -2.22
C GLY A 135 -10.21 0.06 -3.51
N THR A 136 -9.55 1.21 -3.45
CA THR A 136 -8.85 1.84 -4.58
C THR A 136 -7.35 1.90 -4.35
N PRO A 137 -6.52 1.71 -5.39
CA PRO A 137 -5.11 2.07 -5.34
C PRO A 137 -4.88 3.52 -4.91
N PHE A 138 -3.68 3.84 -4.42
CA PHE A 138 -3.33 5.15 -3.89
C PHE A 138 -1.90 5.57 -4.24
N ALA A 139 -1.68 6.88 -4.35
CA ALA A 139 -0.37 7.48 -4.52
C ALA A 139 0.41 7.47 -3.20
N ILE A 140 1.70 7.17 -3.27
CA ILE A 140 2.59 7.22 -2.10
C ILE A 140 3.61 8.33 -2.23
N GLY A 141 4.34 8.40 -3.35
CA GLY A 141 5.43 9.36 -3.50
C GLY A 141 6.51 9.16 -2.42
N GLU A 142 7.09 10.26 -1.93
CA GLU A 142 8.05 10.25 -0.82
C GLU A 142 7.44 9.83 0.52
N SER A 143 6.18 10.16 0.77
CA SER A 143 5.48 9.80 1.99
C SER A 143 3.96 9.88 1.81
N ALA A 144 3.26 8.96 2.45
CA ALA A 144 1.80 8.97 2.52
C ALA A 144 1.31 8.40 3.84
N GLU A 145 0.07 8.71 4.18
CA GLU A 145 -0.66 8.08 5.27
C GLU A 145 -2.03 7.65 4.74
N VAL A 146 -2.37 6.37 4.91
CA VAL A 146 -3.59 5.78 4.34
C VAL A 146 -4.27 4.91 5.38
N GLU A 147 -5.60 4.95 5.42
CA GLU A 147 -6.39 4.08 6.28
C GLU A 147 -6.46 2.67 5.71
N ILE A 148 -6.29 1.67 6.57
CA ILE A 148 -6.36 0.25 6.21
C ILE A 148 -7.84 -0.14 6.08
N PRO A 149 -8.29 -0.60 4.91
CA PRO A 149 -9.67 -1.02 4.73
C PRO A 149 -9.93 -2.40 5.37
N ASP A 150 -11.21 -2.70 5.59
CA ASP A 150 -11.65 -4.02 6.03
C ASP A 150 -11.25 -5.11 5.02
N GLY A 151 -10.70 -6.21 5.53
CA GLY A 151 -10.30 -7.37 4.72
C GLY A 151 -8.95 -7.24 4.00
N ALA A 152 -8.20 -6.16 4.22
CA ALA A 152 -6.82 -6.07 3.77
C ALA A 152 -5.93 -7.08 4.51
N ALA A 153 -5.24 -7.92 3.75
CA ALA A 153 -4.27 -8.88 4.27
C ALA A 153 -2.82 -8.43 4.06
N ALA A 154 -2.56 -7.64 3.01
CA ALA A 154 -1.25 -7.09 2.70
C ALA A 154 -1.34 -5.79 1.89
N ILE A 155 -0.19 -5.16 1.65
CA ILE A 155 -0.04 -4.03 0.74
C ILE A 155 0.86 -4.45 -0.41
N ALA A 156 0.41 -4.23 -1.64
CA ALA A 156 1.20 -4.35 -2.86
C ALA A 156 1.75 -2.97 -3.24
N LEU A 157 3.05 -2.90 -3.52
CA LEU A 157 3.77 -1.69 -3.91
C LEU A 157 4.35 -1.85 -5.31
N GLY A 158 4.37 -0.77 -6.07
CA GLY A 158 5.00 -0.73 -7.38
C GLY A 158 5.10 0.67 -7.96
N ILE A 159 5.58 0.73 -9.20
CA ILE A 159 5.87 1.95 -9.92
C ILE A 159 4.72 2.30 -10.86
N ASN A 160 4.40 3.59 -10.94
CA ASN A 160 3.43 4.10 -11.90
C ASN A 160 4.08 4.25 -13.29
N ASP A 161 4.05 3.18 -14.07
CA ASP A 161 4.59 3.12 -15.43
C ASP A 161 3.66 2.29 -16.34
N ASP A 162 3.84 2.41 -17.65
CA ASP A 162 3.15 1.59 -18.65
C ASP A 162 4.13 0.71 -19.46
N ILE A 163 5.43 0.96 -19.34
CA ILE A 163 6.52 0.13 -19.83
C ILE A 163 7.48 -0.09 -18.67
N PHE A 164 7.65 -1.35 -18.25
CA PHE A 164 8.44 -1.67 -17.04
C PHE A 164 9.73 -2.41 -17.36
N SER A 165 9.91 -2.90 -18.58
CA SER A 165 11.04 -3.77 -18.92
C SER A 165 12.37 -3.03 -19.04
N ASP A 166 12.33 -1.73 -19.33
CA ASP A 166 13.44 -0.79 -19.48
C ASP A 166 13.78 -0.02 -18.20
N ASN A 167 12.95 -0.11 -17.17
CA ASN A 167 13.20 0.52 -15.88
C ASN A 167 14.35 -0.15 -15.10
N SER A 168 15.09 0.65 -14.33
CA SER A 168 16.15 0.19 -13.42
C SER A 168 16.23 1.01 -12.13
N GLY A 169 16.98 0.49 -11.15
CA GLY A 169 17.05 1.06 -9.81
C GLY A 169 16.01 0.46 -8.87
N ALA A 170 15.86 1.07 -7.70
CA ALA A 170 14.93 0.62 -6.67
C ALA A 170 14.68 1.72 -5.64
N LEU A 171 13.53 1.63 -4.99
CA LEU A 171 13.15 2.43 -3.84
C LEU A 171 13.21 1.59 -2.58
N ASP A 172 13.62 2.21 -1.47
CA ASP A 172 13.54 1.64 -0.12
C ASP A 172 12.36 2.31 0.59
N VAL A 173 11.36 1.51 0.98
CA VAL A 173 10.09 1.98 1.54
C VAL A 173 9.95 1.45 2.96
N VAL A 174 9.87 2.37 3.92
CA VAL A 174 9.51 2.07 5.31
C VAL A 174 8.00 2.19 5.44
N VAL A 175 7.38 1.13 5.95
CA VAL A 175 5.95 1.02 6.20
C VAL A 175 5.72 0.89 7.70
N SER A 176 5.11 1.92 8.30
CA SER A 176 4.83 2.02 9.73
C SER A 176 3.35 1.81 10.00
N TYR A 177 2.98 0.83 10.81
CA TYR A 177 1.58 0.52 11.15
C TYR A 177 1.43 0.14 12.63
N ALA A 178 0.21 0.28 13.16
CA ALA A 178 -0.13 -0.21 14.50
C ALA A 178 -0.36 -1.72 14.44
N GLU A 179 0.37 -2.48 15.27
CA GLU A 179 0.14 -3.93 15.39
C GLU A 179 -0.82 -4.21 16.56
N GLY A 180 -1.84 -5.03 16.34
CA GLY A 180 -2.71 -5.50 17.41
C GLY A 180 -1.95 -6.44 18.34
N SER A 181 -1.90 -6.11 19.63
CA SER A 181 -1.46 -7.05 20.64
C SER A 181 -2.61 -7.97 21.05
N VAL A 182 -2.35 -9.28 21.09
CA VAL A 182 -3.24 -10.24 21.75
C VAL A 182 -2.63 -10.52 23.12
N SER A 183 -3.23 -9.98 24.18
CA SER A 183 -2.94 -10.44 25.54
C SER A 183 -3.76 -11.70 25.80
N VAL A 184 -3.11 -12.86 25.89
CA VAL A 184 -3.73 -14.06 26.43
C VAL A 184 -3.71 -13.89 27.95
N GLU A 185 -4.88 -13.69 28.57
CA GLU A 185 -5.01 -13.85 30.02
C GLU A 185 -4.99 -15.36 30.32
N ASP A 186 -4.00 -15.81 31.09
CA ASP A 186 -3.97 -17.19 31.57
C ASP A 186 -5.23 -17.47 32.40
N PRO A 187 -5.96 -18.57 32.14
CA PRO A 187 -7.06 -18.97 33.00
C PRO A 187 -6.50 -19.31 34.39
N LYS A 188 -7.01 -18.61 35.42
CA LYS A 188 -6.72 -18.88 36.83
C LYS A 188 -7.34 -20.20 37.32
#